data_AF-A0A7J2PU43-F1
#
_entry.id   AF-A0A7J2PU43-F1
#
_cell.length_a   1.000
_cell.length_b   1.000
_cell.length_c   1.000
_cell.angle_alpha   90.00
_cell.angle_beta   90.00
_cell.angle_gamma   90.00
#
_symmetry.space_group_name_H-M   'P 1'
#
loop_
_entity.id
_entity.type
_entity.pdbx_description
1 polymer ?
#
loop_
_entity_poly.entity_id
_entity_poly.type
_entity_poly.pdbx_seq_one_letter_code
_entity_poly.pdbx_strand_id
1 'polypeptide(L)'
;MGATKNIVRGVIFSTIYVLSTIVIPLFTFTVIFSIKGLPFQWEQQDFQNITFWITAFGLLISGLAFFTFSSPKHSIRRGVFALIQVIVNCLYLWSYKFSGAAEINFIIADFGFFKLNVQQMILTYMGIYFLTIVLKVYDIIDFTINREKIREKRMKK
;
A
#
# COMPACT_ATOMS: atom_id res chain seq x y z
N MET A 1 2.92 -10.63 -25.27
CA MET A 1 3.53 -9.36 -24.81
C MET A 1 5.02 -9.61 -24.65
N GLY A 2 5.87 -8.85 -25.35
CA GLY A 2 7.32 -9.01 -25.25
C GLY A 2 7.85 -8.73 -23.84
N ALA A 3 9.01 -9.32 -23.50
CA ALA A 3 9.66 -9.18 -22.20
C ALA A 3 9.88 -7.72 -21.81
N THR A 4 10.35 -6.89 -22.75
CA THR A 4 10.59 -5.45 -22.57
C THR A 4 9.33 -4.70 -22.17
N LYS A 5 8.18 -5.00 -22.81
CA LYS A 5 6.90 -4.34 -22.50
C LYS A 5 6.44 -4.67 -21.08
N ASN A 6 6.73 -5.87 -20.58
CA ASN A 6 6.38 -6.24 -19.21
C ASN A 6 7.29 -5.53 -18.19
N ILE A 7 8.58 -5.41 -18.47
CA ILE A 7 9.52 -4.68 -17.60
C ILE A 7 9.12 -3.21 -17.50
N VAL A 8 8.89 -2.54 -18.63
CA VAL A 8 8.44 -1.13 -18.65
C VAL A 8 7.15 -0.94 -17.85
N ARG A 9 6.20 -1.85 -18.02
CA ARG A 9 4.98 -1.85 -17.21
C ARG A 9 5.29 -1.98 -15.72
N GLY A 10 6.17 -2.91 -15.34
CA GLY A 10 6.62 -3.07 -13.95
C GLY A 10 7.18 -1.78 -13.36
N VAL A 11 8.04 -1.08 -14.11
CA VAL A 11 8.62 0.20 -13.70
C VAL A 11 7.54 1.26 -13.49
N ILE A 12 6.64 1.45 -14.47
CA ILE A 12 5.57 2.45 -14.38
C ILE A 12 4.72 2.24 -13.13
N PHE A 13 4.26 1.01 -12.88
CA PHE A 13 3.45 0.73 -11.71
C PHE A 13 4.25 0.87 -10.42
N SER A 14 5.50 0.43 -10.37
CA SER A 14 6.37 0.65 -9.19
C SER A 14 6.48 2.13 -8.85
N THR A 15 6.72 3.00 -9.85
CA THR A 15 6.80 4.45 -9.64
C THR A 15 5.48 5.02 -9.12
N ILE A 16 4.33 4.59 -9.65
CA ILE A 16 3.02 5.00 -9.13
C ILE A 16 2.89 4.61 -7.66
N TYR A 17 3.31 3.40 -7.29
CA TYR A 17 3.29 2.96 -5.90
C TYR A 17 4.21 3.81 -5.02
N VAL A 18 5.46 4.08 -5.43
CA VAL A 18 6.38 4.98 -4.71
C VAL A 18 5.73 6.35 -4.47
N LEU A 19 5.10 6.93 -5.48
CA LEU A 19 4.41 8.21 -5.34
C LEU A 19 3.27 8.13 -4.32
N SER A 20 2.44 7.10 -4.41
CA SER A 20 1.25 6.95 -3.55
C SER A 20 1.53 6.50 -2.12
N THR A 21 2.57 5.69 -1.88
CA THR A 21 2.85 5.07 -0.56
C THR A 21 4.03 5.69 0.16
N ILE A 22 4.87 6.49 -0.52
CA ILE A 22 6.00 7.18 0.10
C ILE A 22 5.84 8.68 -0.05
N VAL A 23 5.85 9.19 -1.30
CA VAL A 23 5.98 10.63 -1.54
C VAL A 23 4.79 11.41 -1.01
N ILE A 24 3.56 10.98 -1.33
CA ILE A 24 2.34 11.64 -0.85
C ILE A 24 2.27 11.61 0.69
N PRO A 25 2.37 10.45 1.37
CA PRO A 25 2.36 10.41 2.83
C PRO A 25 3.43 11.27 3.49
N LEU A 26 4.70 11.17 3.05
CA LEU A 26 5.79 11.96 3.62
C LEU A 26 5.56 13.46 3.46
N PHE A 27 5.09 13.89 2.29
CA PHE A 27 4.73 15.28 2.06
C PHE A 27 3.61 15.72 3.01
N THR A 28 2.55 14.92 3.15
CA THR A 28 1.45 15.20 4.07
C THR A 28 1.92 15.33 5.52
N PHE A 29 2.73 14.40 6.02
CA PHE A 29 3.25 14.47 7.39
C PHE A 29 4.19 15.66 7.60
N THR A 30 5.02 15.98 6.62
CA THR A 30 5.93 17.14 6.69
C THR A 30 5.15 18.45 6.77
N VAL A 31 4.12 18.60 5.93
CA VAL A 31 3.24 19.78 5.96
C VAL A 31 2.55 19.88 7.32
N ILE A 32 1.93 18.79 7.81
CA ILE A 32 1.26 18.77 9.11
C ILE A 32 2.22 19.16 10.24
N PHE A 33 3.44 18.60 10.24
CA PHE A 33 4.45 18.89 11.27
C PHE A 33 4.95 20.34 11.23
N SER A 34 4.94 20.98 10.05
CA SER A 34 5.40 22.36 9.90
C SER A 34 4.39 23.43 10.33
N ILE A 35 3.11 23.07 10.53
CA ILE A 35 2.07 24.03 10.92
C ILE A 35 2.26 24.41 12.40
N LYS A 36 2.82 25.61 12.63
CA LYS A 36 2.90 26.21 13.96
C LYS A 36 1.49 26.57 14.46
N GLY A 37 1.17 26.19 15.70
CA GLY A 37 -0.11 26.53 16.35
C GLY A 37 -1.10 25.37 16.46
N LEU A 38 -0.78 24.20 15.89
CA LEU A 38 -1.48 22.96 16.25
C LEU A 38 -0.85 22.41 17.54
N PRO A 39 -1.65 21.96 18.52
CA PRO A 39 -1.18 21.36 19.78
C PRO A 39 -0.67 19.93 19.56
N PHE A 40 0.07 19.67 18.48
CA PHE A 40 0.65 18.35 18.28
C PHE A 40 1.79 18.17 19.26
N GLN A 41 1.60 17.33 20.28
CA GLN A 41 2.67 16.80 21.12
C GLN A 41 3.38 15.64 20.39
N TRP A 42 3.80 15.85 19.14
CA TRP A 42 4.64 14.85 18.47
C TRP A 42 6.09 15.17 18.77
N GLU A 43 6.75 14.25 19.45
CA GLU A 43 8.19 14.35 19.64
C GLU A 43 8.89 14.12 18.29
N GLN A 44 10.10 14.65 18.15
CA GLN A 44 10.89 14.44 16.93
C GLN A 44 11.12 12.95 16.64
N GLN A 45 11.07 12.10 17.68
CA GLN A 45 11.11 10.65 17.59
C GLN A 45 9.87 10.07 16.89
N ASP A 46 8.67 10.61 17.11
CA ASP A 46 7.44 10.13 16.47
C ASP A 46 7.46 10.38 14.97
N PHE A 47 7.94 11.57 14.57
CA PHE A 47 8.12 11.91 13.16
C PHE A 47 9.14 11.00 12.47
N GLN A 48 10.25 10.69 13.13
CA GLN A 48 11.26 9.75 12.63
C GLN A 48 10.70 8.33 12.50
N ASN A 49 9.95 7.87 13.50
CA ASN A 49 9.30 6.55 13.48
C ASN A 49 8.29 6.45 12.33
N ILE A 50 7.41 7.44 12.16
CA ILE A 50 6.44 7.50 11.06
C ILE A 50 7.17 7.46 9.71
N THR A 51 8.18 8.31 9.54
CA THR A 51 8.97 8.40 8.30
C THR A 51 9.65 7.09 7.96
N PHE A 52 10.24 6.41 8.96
CA PHE A 52 10.87 5.10 8.80
C PHE A 52 9.88 4.06 8.31
N TRP A 53 8.75 3.88 8.99
CA TRP A 53 7.74 2.88 8.62
C TRP A 53 7.13 3.15 7.25
N ILE A 54 6.84 4.42 6.93
CA ILE A 54 6.33 4.82 5.62
C ILE A 54 7.31 4.43 4.52
N THR A 55 8.59 4.74 4.72
CA THR A 55 9.62 4.46 3.72
C THR A 55 9.88 2.96 3.58
N ALA A 56 10.04 2.23 4.69
CA ALA A 56 10.35 0.81 4.69
C ALA A 56 9.25 -0.02 4.01
N PHE A 57 8.00 0.16 4.43
CA PHE A 57 6.88 -0.56 3.83
C PHE A 57 6.53 -0.03 2.43
N GLY A 58 6.66 1.28 2.18
CA GLY A 58 6.43 1.84 0.86
C GLY A 58 7.39 1.28 -0.20
N LEU A 59 8.67 1.08 0.16
CA LEU A 59 9.66 0.43 -0.71
C LEU A 59 9.32 -1.05 -0.95
N LEU A 60 8.92 -1.78 0.09
CA LEU A 60 8.48 -3.17 -0.04
C LEU A 60 7.26 -3.29 -0.98
N ILE A 61 6.24 -2.46 -0.79
CA ILE A 61 5.04 -2.42 -1.63
C ILE A 61 5.43 -2.12 -3.08
N SER A 62 6.31 -1.15 -3.31
CA SER A 62 6.75 -0.75 -4.64
C SER A 62 7.55 -1.85 -5.34
N GLY A 63 8.45 -2.53 -4.63
CA GLY A 63 9.18 -3.69 -5.14
C GLY A 63 8.25 -4.84 -5.51
N LEU A 64 7.26 -5.14 -4.67
CA LEU A 64 6.25 -6.16 -4.95
C LEU A 64 5.33 -5.77 -6.12
N ALA A 65 5.01 -4.48 -6.26
CA ALA A 65 4.29 -3.96 -7.43
C ALA A 65 5.09 -4.22 -8.71
N PHE A 66 6.40 -3.92 -8.72
CA PHE A 66 7.27 -4.21 -9.86
C PHE A 66 7.17 -5.68 -10.28
N PHE A 67 7.32 -6.62 -9.35
CA PHE A 67 7.25 -8.06 -9.65
C PHE A 67 5.85 -8.52 -10.10
N THR A 68 4.79 -7.93 -9.53
CA THR A 68 3.41 -8.20 -9.91
C THR A 68 3.12 -7.75 -11.34
N PHE A 69 3.51 -6.53 -11.70
CA PHE A 69 3.17 -5.93 -13.00
C PHE A 69 4.14 -6.26 -14.12
N SER A 70 5.38 -6.68 -13.80
CA SER A 70 6.32 -7.27 -14.75
C SER A 70 6.01 -8.74 -15.09
N SER A 71 5.14 -9.39 -14.33
CA SER A 71 4.75 -10.78 -14.59
C SER A 71 3.61 -10.89 -15.62
N PRO A 72 3.56 -11.96 -16.44
CA PRO A 72 2.47 -12.19 -17.39
C PRO A 72 1.09 -12.20 -16.73
N LYS A 73 0.05 -11.70 -17.43
CA LYS A 73 -1.27 -11.43 -16.85
C LYS A 73 -1.94 -12.59 -16.10
N HIS A 74 -1.78 -13.83 -16.55
CA HIS A 74 -2.40 -15.02 -15.95
C HIS A 74 -1.34 -16.03 -15.51
N SER A 75 -0.32 -15.57 -14.78
CA SER A 75 0.75 -16.43 -14.29
C SER A 75 0.64 -16.61 -12.79
N ILE A 76 0.95 -17.83 -12.31
CA ILE A 76 1.01 -18.14 -10.88
C ILE A 76 1.94 -17.15 -10.16
N ARG A 77 3.10 -16.85 -10.75
CA ARG A 77 4.04 -15.82 -10.25
C ARG A 77 3.35 -14.48 -9.97
N ARG A 78 2.53 -13.99 -10.91
CA ARG A 78 1.78 -12.75 -10.73
C ARG A 78 0.77 -12.85 -9.58
N GLY A 79 0.07 -13.98 -9.47
CA GLY A 79 -0.88 -14.22 -8.38
C GLY A 79 -0.18 -14.19 -7.02
N VAL A 80 0.95 -14.89 -6.89
CA VAL A 80 1.75 -14.93 -5.65
C VAL A 80 2.25 -13.53 -5.25
N PHE A 81 2.87 -12.79 -6.17
CA PHE A 81 3.35 -11.44 -5.84
C PHE A 81 2.20 -10.47 -5.52
N ALA A 82 1.06 -10.59 -6.19
CA ALA A 82 -0.12 -9.78 -5.87
C ALA A 82 -0.67 -10.09 -4.48
N LEU A 83 -0.68 -11.37 -4.08
CA LEU A 83 -1.10 -11.79 -2.74
C LEU A 83 -0.15 -11.23 -1.67
N ILE A 84 1.16 -11.39 -1.85
CA ILE A 84 2.17 -10.84 -0.93
C ILE A 84 2.04 -9.32 -0.85
N GLN A 85 1.84 -8.63 -1.98
CA GLN A 85 1.64 -7.19 -2.02
C GLN A 85 0.44 -6.75 -1.18
N VAL A 86 -0.68 -7.46 -1.25
CA VAL A 86 -1.88 -7.15 -0.44
C VAL A 86 -1.58 -7.36 1.05
N ILE A 87 -0.89 -8.44 1.42
CA ILE A 87 -0.48 -8.69 2.82
C ILE A 87 0.41 -7.55 3.34
N VAL A 88 1.39 -7.10 2.54
CA VAL A 88 2.26 -5.98 2.93
C VAL A 88 1.48 -4.67 3.01
N ASN A 89 0.47 -4.43 2.16
CA ASN A 89 -0.42 -3.27 2.30
C ASN A 89 -1.22 -3.31 3.62
N CYS A 90 -1.65 -4.49 4.07
CA CYS A 90 -2.27 -4.64 5.39
C CYS A 90 -1.30 -4.26 6.51
N LEU A 91 -0.05 -4.75 6.44
CA LEU A 91 0.99 -4.43 7.42
C LEU A 91 1.33 -2.94 7.43
N TYR A 92 1.34 -2.30 6.25
CA TYR A 92 1.53 -0.86 6.11
C TYR A 92 0.42 -0.07 6.80
N LEU A 93 -0.85 -0.41 6.55
CA LEU A 93 -1.98 0.21 7.28
C LEU A 93 -1.90 -0.05 8.78
N TRP A 94 -1.47 -1.25 9.18
CA TRP A 94 -1.31 -1.60 10.57
C TRP A 94 -0.18 -0.81 11.25
N SER A 95 0.89 -0.46 10.53
CA SER A 95 1.95 0.38 11.08
C SER A 95 1.47 1.78 11.49
N TYR A 96 0.44 2.34 10.85
CA TYR A 96 -0.16 3.61 11.26
C TYR A 96 -0.84 3.55 12.62
N LYS A 97 -1.30 2.36 13.05
CA LYS A 97 -1.84 2.17 14.39
C LYS A 97 -0.74 2.29 15.45
N PHE A 98 0.46 1.77 15.16
CA PHE A 98 1.60 1.83 16.07
C PHE A 98 2.32 3.17 16.05
N SER A 99 2.13 3.96 15.00
CA SER A 99 2.79 5.25 14.84
C SER A 99 2.08 6.40 15.56
N GLY A 100 1.06 6.12 16.39
CA GLY A 100 0.30 7.15 17.12
C GLY A 100 -0.59 8.06 16.26
N ALA A 101 -0.59 7.88 14.93
CA ALA A 101 -1.31 8.73 13.98
C ALA A 101 -2.81 8.37 13.84
N ALA A 102 -3.31 7.41 14.61
CA ALA A 102 -4.70 6.94 14.57
C ALA A 102 -5.69 7.89 15.26
N GLU A 103 -5.20 8.80 16.09
CA GLU A 103 -6.00 9.83 16.75
C GLU A 103 -5.38 11.21 16.50
N ILE A 104 -6.06 12.03 15.73
CA ILE A 104 -5.60 13.38 15.41
C ILE A 104 -6.44 14.36 16.24
N ASN A 105 -5.82 14.97 17.25
CA ASN A 105 -6.45 15.96 18.10
C ASN A 105 -6.13 17.36 17.59
N PHE A 106 -7.15 18.09 17.14
CA PHE A 106 -7.04 19.50 16.79
C PHE A 106 -7.55 20.33 17.97
N ILE A 107 -6.72 21.19 18.55
CA ILE A 107 -7.18 22.26 19.44
C ILE A 107 -7.20 23.53 18.59
N ILE A 108 -8.40 24.05 18.37
CA ILE A 108 -8.60 25.34 17.72
C ILE A 108 -8.78 26.33 18.86
N ALA A 109 -7.87 27.31 18.96
CA ALA A 109 -8.04 28.40 19.93
C ALA A 109 -9.42 29.05 19.73
N ASP A 110 -10.15 29.26 20.83
CA ASP A 110 -11.49 29.85 20.90
C ASP A 110 -12.69 29.04 20.36
N PHE A 111 -12.50 27.85 19.76
CA PHE A 111 -13.60 27.03 19.20
C PHE A 111 -13.76 25.63 19.82
N GLY A 112 -12.82 25.18 20.66
CA GLY A 112 -12.86 23.87 21.33
C GLY A 112 -11.91 22.82 20.73
N PHE A 113 -12.10 21.57 21.12
CA PHE A 113 -11.29 20.43 20.64
C PHE A 113 -12.06 19.60 19.61
N PHE A 114 -11.42 19.28 18.49
CA PHE A 114 -11.94 18.37 17.47
C PHE A 114 -11.04 17.14 17.38
N LYS A 115 -11.58 15.96 17.71
CA LYS A 115 -10.86 14.68 17.66
C LYS A 115 -11.28 13.90 16.42
N LEU A 116 -10.36 13.74 15.47
CA LEU A 116 -10.56 12.87 14.31
C LEU A 116 -9.98 11.50 14.64
N ASN A 117 -10.88 10.53 14.89
CA ASN A 117 -10.50 9.15 15.12
C ASN A 117 -10.48 8.40 13.78
N VAL A 118 -9.28 8.10 13.27
CA VAL A 118 -9.10 7.39 12.00
C VAL A 118 -9.15 5.86 12.15
N GLN A 119 -9.33 5.34 13.36
CA GLN A 119 -9.35 3.91 13.65
C GLN A 119 -10.46 3.17 12.90
N GLN A 120 -11.67 3.72 12.83
CA GLN A 120 -12.79 3.12 12.09
C GLN A 120 -12.50 3.07 10.57
N MET A 121 -11.82 4.10 10.05
CA MET A 121 -11.36 4.12 8.66
C MET A 121 -10.32 3.03 8.40
N ILE A 122 -9.32 2.89 9.29
CA ILE A 122 -8.29 1.84 9.20
C ILE A 122 -8.95 0.44 9.23
N LEU A 123 -9.89 0.20 10.14
CA LEU A 123 -10.62 -1.07 10.23
C LEU A 123 -11.42 -1.39 8.96
N THR A 124 -12.05 -0.37 8.37
CA THR A 124 -12.78 -0.51 7.11
C THR A 124 -11.83 -0.93 5.97
N TYR A 125 -10.69 -0.26 5.84
CA TYR A 125 -9.67 -0.64 4.85
C TYR A 125 -9.08 -2.03 5.10
N MET A 126 -8.87 -2.42 6.36
CA MET A 126 -8.44 -3.78 6.69
C MET A 126 -9.45 -4.83 6.25
N GLY A 127 -10.75 -4.57 6.40
CA GLY A 127 -11.82 -5.43 5.88
C GLY A 127 -11.80 -5.55 4.35
N ILE A 128 -11.60 -4.43 3.64
CA ILE A 128 -11.47 -4.42 2.17
C ILE A 128 -10.24 -5.23 1.73
N TYR A 129 -9.11 -5.09 2.43
CA TYR A 129 -7.92 -5.87 2.12
C TYR A 129 -8.11 -7.36 2.39
N PHE A 130 -8.83 -7.74 3.45
CA PHE A 130 -9.17 -9.15 3.69
C PHE A 130 -9.96 -9.76 2.53
N LEU A 131 -10.98 -9.06 2.02
CA LEU A 131 -11.72 -9.51 0.82
C LEU A 131 -10.79 -9.61 -0.40
N THR A 132 -9.86 -8.67 -0.53
CA THR A 132 -8.87 -8.69 -1.61
C THR A 132 -7.94 -9.90 -1.51
N ILE A 133 -7.55 -10.33 -0.30
CA ILE A 133 -6.78 -11.56 -0.07
C ILE A 133 -7.55 -12.76 -0.60
N VAL A 134 -8.84 -12.90 -0.25
CA VAL A 134 -9.69 -14.00 -0.73
C VAL A 134 -9.73 -14.05 -2.25
N LEU A 135 -9.91 -12.90 -2.91
CA LEU A 135 -9.88 -12.81 -4.37
C LEU A 135 -8.53 -13.22 -4.95
N LYS A 136 -7.41 -12.86 -4.30
CA LYS A 136 -6.06 -13.27 -4.77
C LYS A 136 -5.76 -14.74 -4.57
N VAL A 137 -6.25 -15.34 -3.50
CA VAL A 137 -6.17 -16.79 -3.32
C VAL A 137 -6.96 -17.50 -4.41
N TYR A 138 -8.18 -17.03 -4.71
CA TYR A 138 -8.98 -17.54 -5.82
C TYR A 138 -8.26 -17.42 -7.18
N ASP A 139 -7.70 -16.24 -7.49
CA ASP A 139 -6.92 -16.01 -8.72
C ASP A 139 -5.76 -17.04 -8.87
N ILE A 140 -5.06 -17.34 -7.77
CA ILE A 140 -3.96 -18.32 -7.77
C ILE A 140 -4.47 -19.73 -8.05
N ILE A 141 -5.59 -20.13 -7.44
CA ILE A 141 -6.21 -21.44 -7.67
C ILE A 141 -6.64 -21.56 -9.14
N ASP A 142 -7.32 -20.54 -9.67
CA ASP A 142 -7.75 -20.51 -11.07
C ASP A 142 -6.56 -20.62 -12.03
N PHE A 143 -5.47 -19.87 -11.79
CA PHE A 143 -4.27 -19.94 -12.62
C PHE A 143 -3.56 -21.29 -12.54
N THR A 144 -3.73 -22.03 -11.45
CA THR A 144 -3.14 -23.35 -11.25
C THR A 144 -3.95 -24.42 -11.98
N ILE A 145 -5.28 -24.40 -11.83
CA ILE A 145 -6.18 -25.39 -12.46
C ILE A 145 -6.27 -25.17 -13.97
N ASN A 146 -6.43 -23.93 -14.43
CA ASN A 146 -6.62 -23.61 -15.85
C ASN A 146 -5.32 -23.36 -16.61
N ARG A 147 -4.18 -23.79 -16.05
CA ARG A 147 -2.84 -23.49 -16.57
C ARG A 147 -2.66 -23.85 -18.04
N GLU A 148 -3.18 -25.00 -18.47
CA GLU A 148 -3.05 -25.49 -19.85
C GLU A 148 -3.88 -24.67 -20.83
N LYS A 149 -5.17 -24.45 -20.55
CA LYS A 149 -6.06 -23.58 -21.35
C LYS A 149 -5.49 -22.16 -21.47
N ILE A 150 -4.88 -21.64 -20.40
CA ILE A 150 -4.23 -20.32 -20.39
C ILE A 150 -2.98 -20.30 -21.26
N ARG A 151 -2.19 -21.38 -21.27
CA ARG A 151 -0.99 -21.51 -22.11
C ARG A 151 -1.36 -21.59 -23.59
N GLU A 152 -2.37 -22.38 -23.93
CA GLU A 152 -2.88 -22.49 -25.32
C GLU A 152 -3.41 -21.16 -25.85
N LYS A 153 -4.23 -20.45 -25.07
CA LYS A 153 -4.72 -19.10 -25.45
C LYS A 153 -3.61 -18.08 -25.66
N ARG A 154 -2.43 -18.27 -25.06
CA ARG A 154 -1.26 -17.39 -25.27
C ARG A 154 -0.44 -17.75 -26.50
N MET A 155 -0.40 -19.03 -26.88
CA MET A 155 0.35 -19.45 -28.08
C MET A 155 -0.43 -19.17 -29.37
N LYS A 156 -1.76 -19.08 -29.30
CA LYS A 156 -2.63 -18.68 -30.43
C LYS A 156 -2.68 -17.16 -30.68
N LYS A 157 -1.89 -16.36 -29.96
CA LYS A 157 -1.96 -14.88 -29.97
C LYS A 157 -0.59 -14.26 -30.12
#